data_AF-A0A7W1UJ91-F1
#
_entry.id   AF-A0A7W1UJ91-F1
#
_cell.length_a   1.000
_cell.length_b   1.000
_cell.length_c   1.000
_cell.angle_alpha   90.00
_cell.angle_beta   90.00
_cell.angle_gamma   90.00
#
_symmetry.space_group_name_H-M   'P 1'
#
loop_
_entity.id
_entity.type
_entity.pdbx_description
1 polymer ?
#
loop_
_entity_poly.entity_id
_entity_poly.type
_entity_poly.pdbx_seq_one_letter_code
_entity_poly.pdbx_strand_id
1 'polypeptide(L)'
;MTGKTLQNRYDFVLLFDVQDGNPNGDPDAGNLPRVDPETGEGLVTDVCIKRKVRNYVGLLHEEQPPFEIYVKEKAILNKQHERAYTALGLDPKAPEGKRTGGDNVGKARKWMCENFYDVRTFGAVMSTGTNAGQVRGPVQLTFARSCGPVVSLEHSITRMAVATEKEAESQQGDNRTMGRKNTVPYGLYRAHGFVSAHLAKDTQFSEADLDVLWEALVNMFEHDRSA
;
A
#
# COMPACT_ATOMS: atom_id res chain seq x y z
N MET A 1 -2.64 -23.44 4.56
CA MET A 1 -2.01 -23.65 5.87
C MET A 1 -3.03 -23.36 6.96
N THR A 2 -3.26 -24.30 7.88
CA THR A 2 -4.19 -24.15 9.01
C THR A 2 -3.48 -23.48 10.19
N GLY A 3 -3.09 -22.22 10.02
CA GLY A 3 -2.65 -21.40 11.15
C GLY A 3 -3.85 -21.10 12.05
N LYS A 4 -3.67 -21.17 13.37
CA LYS A 4 -4.71 -20.76 14.31
C LYS A 4 -5.00 -19.27 14.06
N THR A 5 -6.26 -18.94 13.77
CA THR A 5 -6.71 -17.55 13.60
C THR A 5 -6.33 -16.73 14.84
N LEU A 6 -5.99 -15.46 14.63
CA LEU A 6 -5.62 -14.54 15.70
C LEU A 6 -6.64 -14.54 16.86
N GLN A 7 -6.17 -14.69 18.09
CA GLN A 7 -7.05 -14.71 19.28
C GLN A 7 -7.04 -13.38 20.04
N ASN A 8 -5.92 -12.66 20.02
CA ASN A 8 -5.74 -11.41 20.76
C ASN A 8 -5.91 -10.20 19.83
N ARG A 9 -6.41 -9.09 20.39
CA ARG A 9 -6.30 -7.78 19.73
C ARG A 9 -4.94 -7.17 20.03
N TYR A 10 -4.44 -6.36 19.11
CA TYR A 10 -3.19 -5.61 19.29
C TYR A 10 -3.43 -4.14 18.98
N ASP A 11 -2.84 -3.28 19.79
CA ASP A 11 -2.70 -1.86 19.48
C ASP A 11 -1.19 -1.57 19.50
N PHE A 12 -0.71 -0.77 18.55
CA PHE A 12 0.71 -0.47 18.44
C PHE A 12 0.97 0.96 17.98
N VAL A 13 2.13 1.47 18.35
CA VAL A 13 2.65 2.76 17.90
C VAL A 13 3.88 2.48 17.04
N LEU A 14 3.88 3.01 15.83
CA LEU A 14 5.01 2.94 14.91
C LEU A 14 5.71 4.29 14.88
N LEU A 15 7.01 4.30 15.14
CA LEU A 15 7.87 5.47 15.00
C LEU A 15 8.85 5.23 13.85
N PHE A 16 8.97 6.20 12.95
CA PHE A 16 9.95 6.21 11.87
C PHE A 16 10.33 7.64 11.55
N ASP A 17 11.56 7.86 11.12
CA ASP A 17 12.05 9.18 10.75
C ASP A 17 12.34 9.28 9.25
N VAL A 18 12.56 10.51 8.81
CA VAL A 18 13.12 10.84 7.51
C VAL A 18 14.19 11.90 7.73
N GLN A 19 15.29 11.79 6.99
CA GLN A 19 16.33 12.79 6.91
C GLN A 19 16.53 13.21 5.45
N ASP A 20 16.49 14.50 5.18
CA ASP A 20 16.69 15.12 3.87
C ASP A 20 15.87 14.46 2.74
N GLY A 21 14.62 14.07 3.05
CA GLY A 21 13.79 13.24 2.17
C GLY A 21 12.33 13.65 2.14
N ASN A 22 11.56 13.02 1.25
CA ASN A 22 10.11 13.25 1.15
C ASN A 22 9.35 11.96 1.52
N PRO A 23 8.85 11.85 2.76
CA PRO A 23 8.27 10.59 3.24
C PRO A 23 6.92 10.30 2.58
N ASN A 24 6.15 11.34 2.21
CA ASN A 24 4.89 11.20 1.49
C ASN A 24 4.53 12.51 0.77
N GLY A 25 4.74 12.54 -0.55
CA GLY A 25 4.39 13.68 -1.37
C GLY A 25 2.87 13.83 -1.59
N ASP A 26 2.43 15.07 -1.70
CA ASP A 26 1.06 15.45 -2.00
C ASP A 26 0.86 15.62 -3.52
N PRO A 27 0.04 14.78 -4.19
CA PRO A 27 -0.23 14.92 -5.61
C PRO A 27 -0.96 16.24 -5.94
N ASP A 28 -1.72 16.81 -5.01
CA ASP A 28 -2.46 18.06 -5.22
C ASP A 28 -1.57 19.29 -5.01
N ALA A 29 -0.44 19.15 -4.30
CA ALA A 29 0.52 20.22 -4.04
C ALA A 29 1.87 19.97 -4.74
N GLY A 30 1.85 19.42 -5.95
CA GLY A 30 3.06 19.30 -6.78
C GLY A 30 4.16 18.43 -6.15
N ASN A 31 3.77 17.38 -5.42
CA ASN A 31 4.66 16.46 -4.71
C ASN A 31 5.42 17.07 -3.52
N LEU A 32 4.96 18.20 -2.96
CA LEU A 32 5.45 18.70 -1.66
C LEU A 32 5.17 17.67 -0.56
N PRO A 33 6.02 17.54 0.47
CA PRO A 33 5.67 16.78 1.67
C PRO A 33 4.33 17.25 2.22
N ARG A 34 3.44 16.32 2.55
CA ARG A 34 2.14 16.66 3.15
C ARG A 34 2.33 17.29 4.52
N VAL A 35 1.63 18.38 4.78
CA VAL A 35 1.66 19.12 6.05
C VAL A 35 0.23 19.46 6.46
N ASP A 36 -0.08 19.30 7.74
CA ASP A 36 -1.33 19.76 8.32
C ASP A 36 -1.31 21.30 8.45
N PRO A 37 -2.24 22.03 7.82
CA PRO A 37 -2.22 23.48 7.77
C PRO A 37 -2.49 24.16 9.13
N GLU A 38 -3.11 23.47 10.09
CA GLU A 38 -3.42 24.05 11.40
C GLU A 38 -2.24 23.93 12.37
N THR A 39 -1.51 22.82 12.30
CA THR A 39 -0.45 22.48 13.26
C THR A 39 0.97 22.63 12.69
N GLY A 40 1.12 22.62 11.37
CA GLY A 40 2.42 22.59 10.70
C GLY A 40 3.12 21.22 10.77
N GLU A 41 2.47 20.20 11.34
CA GLU A 41 3.02 18.85 11.43
C GLU A 41 2.93 18.14 10.08
N GLY A 42 4.00 17.42 9.74
CA GLY A 42 4.04 16.58 8.55
C GLY A 42 3.06 15.42 8.66
N LEU A 43 2.48 15.03 7.54
CA LEU A 43 1.56 13.89 7.43
C LEU A 43 2.15 12.81 6.54
N VAL A 44 1.96 11.56 6.94
CA VAL A 44 2.14 10.38 6.08
C VAL A 44 0.86 9.59 6.12
N THR A 45 0.23 9.42 4.97
CA THR A 45 -1.06 8.73 4.87
C THR A 45 -0.93 7.25 5.25
N ASP A 46 -2.01 6.69 5.81
CA ASP A 46 -2.06 5.25 6.15
C ASP A 46 -1.85 4.38 4.90
N VAL A 47 -2.38 4.81 3.75
CA VAL A 47 -2.21 4.12 2.46
C VAL A 47 -0.76 4.13 1.97
N CYS A 48 0.03 5.16 2.30
CA CYS A 48 1.47 5.20 2.02
C CYS A 48 2.19 4.09 2.80
N ILE A 49 1.94 4.01 4.12
CA ILE A 49 2.55 2.97 4.97
C ILE A 49 2.10 1.57 4.51
N LYS A 50 0.80 1.38 4.23
CA LYS A 50 0.28 0.11 3.69
C LYS A 50 0.92 -0.25 2.34
N ARG A 51 1.30 0.72 1.51
CA ARG A 51 2.04 0.47 0.26
C ARG A 51 3.44 -0.05 0.56
N LYS A 52 4.16 0.56 1.50
CA LYS A 52 5.51 0.11 1.89
C LYS A 52 5.48 -1.31 2.45
N VAL A 53 4.51 -1.62 3.31
CA VAL A 53 4.30 -3.00 3.81
C VAL A 53 4.02 -3.98 2.68
N ARG A 54 3.14 -3.63 1.72
CA ARG A 54 2.88 -4.48 0.53
C ARG A 54 4.15 -4.74 -0.27
N ASN A 55 4.92 -3.70 -0.55
CA ASN A 55 6.16 -3.81 -1.32
C ASN A 55 7.16 -4.76 -0.62
N TYR A 56 7.33 -4.61 0.70
CA TYR A 56 8.21 -5.47 1.47
C TYR A 56 7.77 -6.94 1.42
N VAL A 57 6.48 -7.22 1.67
CA VAL A 57 5.96 -8.59 1.66
C VAL A 57 6.05 -9.21 0.26
N GLY A 58 5.73 -8.45 -0.78
CA GLY A 58 5.87 -8.89 -2.17
C GLY A 58 7.31 -9.25 -2.52
N LEU A 59 8.29 -8.47 -2.04
CA LEU A 59 9.70 -8.76 -2.20
C LEU A 59 10.13 -10.02 -1.41
N LEU A 60 9.75 -10.12 -0.13
CA LEU A 60 10.13 -11.21 0.76
C LEU A 60 9.61 -12.57 0.28
N HIS A 61 8.40 -12.60 -0.29
CA HIS A 61 7.74 -13.83 -0.72
C HIS A 61 7.64 -13.99 -2.25
N GLU A 62 8.43 -13.21 -3.00
CA GLU A 62 8.54 -13.30 -4.47
C GLU A 62 7.18 -13.25 -5.20
N GLU A 63 6.22 -12.49 -4.64
CA GLU A 63 4.85 -12.37 -5.15
C GLU A 63 4.14 -13.73 -5.34
N GLN A 64 4.42 -14.71 -4.47
CA GLN A 64 3.80 -16.05 -4.54
C GLN A 64 2.70 -16.27 -3.49
N PRO A 65 1.63 -17.03 -3.81
CA PRO A 65 0.66 -17.48 -2.82
C PRO A 65 1.32 -18.29 -1.69
N PRO A 66 0.89 -18.13 -0.41
CA PRO A 66 -0.27 -17.39 0.08
C PRO A 66 0.00 -15.90 0.41
N PHE A 67 1.13 -15.37 -0.04
CA PHE A 67 1.62 -14.02 0.26
C PHE A 67 1.67 -13.09 -0.96
N GLU A 68 0.93 -13.43 -2.03
CA GLU A 68 0.85 -12.58 -3.22
C GLU A 68 0.22 -11.21 -2.87
N ILE A 69 0.58 -10.16 -3.61
CA ILE A 69 0.02 -8.81 -3.41
C ILE A 69 -1.02 -8.51 -4.48
N TYR A 70 -2.24 -8.19 -4.02
CA TYR A 70 -3.37 -7.87 -4.89
C TYR A 70 -3.25 -6.45 -5.46
N VAL A 71 -2.98 -5.46 -4.60
CA VAL A 71 -2.85 -4.06 -5.04
C VAL A 71 -1.40 -3.76 -5.42
N LYS A 72 -1.04 -3.98 -6.69
CA LYS A 72 0.29 -3.67 -7.25
C LYS A 72 0.24 -2.73 -8.46
N GLU A 73 1.37 -2.13 -8.79
CA GLU A 73 1.48 -1.26 -9.96
C GLU A 73 1.12 -2.04 -11.23
N LYS A 74 0.35 -1.42 -12.14
CA LYS A 74 -0.07 -1.99 -13.43
C LYS A 74 -0.92 -3.28 -13.36
N ALA A 75 -1.32 -3.74 -12.17
CA ALA A 75 -2.24 -4.88 -12.07
C ALA A 75 -3.66 -4.53 -12.49
N ILE A 76 -4.31 -5.46 -13.18
CA ILE A 76 -5.73 -5.40 -13.51
C ILE A 76 -6.49 -6.25 -12.51
N LEU A 77 -7.19 -5.61 -11.57
CA LEU A 77 -7.83 -6.28 -10.44
C LEU A 77 -8.88 -7.33 -10.88
N ASN A 78 -9.68 -7.02 -11.91
CA ASN A 78 -10.70 -7.95 -12.44
C ASN A 78 -10.09 -9.26 -12.95
N LYS A 79 -8.86 -9.24 -13.50
CA LYS A 79 -8.19 -10.49 -13.92
C LYS A 79 -7.87 -11.40 -12.73
N GLN A 80 -7.62 -10.82 -11.55
CA GLN A 80 -7.42 -11.61 -10.34
C GLN A 80 -8.74 -12.20 -9.82
N HIS A 81 -9.87 -11.50 -10.00
CA HIS A 81 -11.18 -12.05 -9.68
C HIS A 81 -11.52 -13.22 -10.62
N GLU A 82 -11.27 -13.06 -11.92
CA GLU A 82 -11.45 -14.13 -12.92
C GLU A 82 -10.53 -15.34 -12.62
N ARG A 83 -9.29 -15.10 -12.18
CA ARG A 83 -8.36 -16.14 -11.74
C ARG A 83 -8.93 -16.92 -10.55
N ALA A 84 -9.52 -16.25 -9.56
CA ALA A 84 -10.16 -16.91 -8.43
C ALA A 84 -11.31 -17.83 -8.88
N TYR A 85 -12.19 -17.34 -9.76
CA TYR A 85 -13.29 -18.13 -10.31
C TYR A 85 -12.78 -19.34 -11.10
N THR A 86 -11.79 -19.14 -11.96
CA THR A 86 -11.18 -20.22 -12.77
C THR A 86 -10.54 -21.28 -11.87
N ALA A 87 -9.79 -20.88 -10.83
CA ALA A 87 -9.16 -21.79 -9.89
C ALA A 87 -10.17 -22.62 -9.09
N LEU A 88 -11.38 -22.09 -8.87
CA LEU A 88 -12.48 -22.77 -8.19
C LEU A 88 -13.38 -23.58 -9.13
N GLY A 89 -13.08 -23.62 -10.44
CA GLY A 89 -13.92 -24.27 -11.45
C GLY A 89 -15.28 -23.59 -11.66
N LEU A 90 -15.36 -22.29 -11.36
CA LEU A 90 -16.56 -21.46 -11.50
C LEU A 90 -16.49 -20.63 -12.79
N ASP A 91 -17.65 -20.33 -13.38
CA ASP A 91 -17.72 -19.47 -14.57
C ASP A 91 -17.59 -17.99 -14.17
N PRO A 92 -16.51 -17.28 -14.61
CA PRO A 92 -16.30 -15.87 -14.30
C PRO A 92 -17.31 -14.92 -14.97
N LYS A 93 -18.08 -15.41 -15.96
CA LYS A 93 -19.08 -14.65 -16.72
C LYS A 93 -20.53 -14.95 -16.31
N ALA A 94 -20.75 -15.79 -15.30
CA ALA A 94 -22.10 -16.12 -14.85
C ALA A 94 -22.85 -14.84 -14.44
N PRO A 95 -24.05 -14.56 -15.00
CA PRO A 95 -24.74 -13.29 -14.79
C PRO A 95 -25.14 -13.10 -13.33
N GLU A 96 -25.00 -11.86 -12.86
CA GLU A 96 -25.57 -11.42 -11.59
C GLU A 96 -27.09 -11.58 -11.63
N GLY A 97 -27.61 -12.49 -10.79
CA GLY A 97 -29.03 -12.57 -10.50
C GLY A 97 -29.72 -13.87 -10.89
N LYS A 98 -29.66 -14.86 -9.99
CA LYS A 98 -30.82 -15.56 -9.40
C LYS A 98 -30.31 -16.73 -8.53
N ARG A 99 -30.38 -16.54 -7.21
CA ARG A 99 -30.32 -17.59 -6.16
C ARG A 99 -29.06 -18.47 -6.01
N THR A 100 -27.98 -18.24 -6.76
CA THR A 100 -26.67 -18.95 -6.59
C THR A 100 -25.49 -18.05 -6.19
N GLY A 101 -25.70 -16.74 -6.09
CA GLY A 101 -24.65 -15.74 -5.84
C GLY A 101 -24.11 -15.64 -4.41
N GLY A 102 -24.68 -16.36 -3.44
CA GLY A 102 -24.16 -16.35 -2.06
C GLY A 102 -22.89 -17.20 -1.89
N ASP A 103 -22.91 -18.43 -2.42
CA ASP A 103 -21.85 -19.41 -2.17
C ASP A 103 -20.62 -19.18 -3.06
N ASN A 104 -20.80 -18.86 -4.34
CA ASN A 104 -19.68 -18.63 -5.27
C ASN A 104 -18.87 -17.37 -4.92
N VAL A 105 -19.54 -16.27 -4.58
CA VAL A 105 -18.87 -15.04 -4.13
C VAL A 105 -18.15 -15.29 -2.80
N GLY A 106 -18.75 -16.05 -1.88
CA GLY A 106 -18.12 -16.45 -0.63
C GLY A 106 -16.86 -17.29 -0.84
N LYS A 107 -16.90 -18.25 -1.77
CA LYS A 107 -15.76 -19.09 -2.16
C LYS A 107 -14.66 -18.27 -2.82
N ALA A 108 -15.00 -17.42 -3.78
CA ALA A 108 -14.05 -16.52 -4.44
C ALA A 108 -13.40 -15.58 -3.42
N ARG A 109 -14.19 -14.96 -2.53
CA ARG A 109 -13.70 -14.11 -1.44
C ARG A 109 -12.71 -14.85 -0.54
N LYS A 110 -13.05 -16.09 -0.15
CA LYS A 110 -12.17 -16.92 0.68
C LYS A 110 -10.86 -17.23 -0.05
N TRP A 111 -10.94 -17.61 -1.31
CA TRP A 111 -9.77 -17.86 -2.16
C TRP A 111 -8.88 -16.61 -2.27
N MET A 112 -9.48 -15.42 -2.45
CA MET A 112 -8.75 -14.16 -2.46
C MET A 112 -8.00 -13.93 -1.13
N CYS A 113 -8.66 -14.14 0.02
CA CYS A 113 -7.98 -14.06 1.32
C CYS A 113 -6.89 -15.12 1.50
N GLU A 114 -7.05 -16.32 0.96
CA GLU A 114 -6.06 -17.40 1.08
C GLU A 114 -4.80 -17.15 0.23
N ASN A 115 -4.92 -16.45 -0.89
CA ASN A 115 -3.82 -16.24 -1.84
C ASN A 115 -3.13 -14.88 -1.68
N PHE A 116 -3.89 -13.84 -1.28
CA PHE A 116 -3.38 -12.48 -1.19
C PHE A 116 -3.24 -11.99 0.25
N TYR A 117 -2.00 -11.71 0.66
CA TYR A 117 -1.71 -11.26 2.02
C TYR A 117 -2.34 -9.89 2.32
N ASP A 118 -2.28 -8.96 1.38
CA ASP A 118 -2.79 -7.60 1.60
C ASP A 118 -4.32 -7.54 1.68
N VAL A 119 -5.02 -8.41 0.94
CA VAL A 119 -6.48 -8.62 1.08
C VAL A 119 -6.79 -9.21 2.46
N ARG A 120 -6.04 -10.22 2.88
CA ARG A 120 -6.20 -10.87 4.20
C ARG A 120 -5.94 -9.92 5.37
N THR A 121 -5.00 -9.00 5.20
CA THR A 121 -4.49 -8.10 6.25
C THR A 121 -5.24 -6.78 6.33
N PHE A 122 -5.40 -6.08 5.20
CA PHE A 122 -5.97 -4.73 5.14
C PHE A 122 -7.41 -4.70 4.62
N GLY A 123 -7.84 -5.77 3.94
CA GLY A 123 -9.12 -5.85 3.28
C GLY A 123 -9.10 -5.25 1.87
N ALA A 124 -10.16 -5.52 1.11
CA ALA A 124 -10.35 -5.05 -0.25
C ALA A 124 -11.83 -5.07 -0.64
N VAL A 125 -12.20 -4.16 -1.55
CA VAL A 125 -13.48 -4.20 -2.27
C VAL A 125 -13.23 -4.84 -3.63
N MET A 126 -13.86 -5.97 -3.90
CA MET A 126 -13.61 -6.82 -5.07
C MET A 126 -14.91 -7.12 -5.84
N SER A 127 -15.88 -6.20 -5.78
CA SER A 127 -17.22 -6.36 -6.35
C SER A 127 -17.38 -5.81 -7.76
N THR A 128 -16.33 -5.19 -8.33
CA THR A 128 -16.37 -4.66 -9.70
C THR A 128 -16.13 -5.79 -10.71
N GLY A 129 -16.91 -5.82 -11.80
CA GLY A 129 -16.78 -6.86 -12.83
C GLY A 129 -17.18 -8.24 -12.30
N THR A 130 -16.28 -9.22 -12.41
CA THR A 130 -16.45 -10.53 -11.75
C THR A 130 -16.40 -10.33 -10.24
N ASN A 131 -17.52 -10.54 -9.57
CA ASN A 131 -17.71 -10.20 -8.17
C ASN A 131 -17.07 -11.22 -7.22
N ALA A 132 -15.98 -10.84 -6.54
CA ALA A 132 -15.35 -11.62 -5.47
C ALA A 132 -15.69 -11.08 -4.07
N GLY A 133 -16.70 -10.21 -3.96
CA GLY A 133 -17.23 -9.69 -2.71
C GLY A 133 -16.39 -8.55 -2.12
N GLN A 134 -16.44 -8.43 -0.79
CA GLN A 134 -15.68 -7.44 -0.05
C GLN A 134 -15.27 -8.01 1.31
N VAL A 135 -14.11 -7.56 1.80
CA VAL A 135 -13.60 -7.92 3.12
C VAL A 135 -13.03 -6.70 3.83
N ARG A 136 -13.23 -6.65 5.14
CA ARG A 136 -12.56 -5.69 6.02
C ARG A 136 -11.41 -6.41 6.70
N GLY A 137 -10.18 -5.97 6.46
CA GLY A 137 -9.01 -6.58 7.08
C GLY A 137 -8.91 -6.25 8.58
N PRO A 138 -8.27 -7.11 9.38
CA PRO A 138 -8.08 -6.88 10.80
C PRO A 138 -7.15 -5.71 11.11
N VAL A 139 -6.23 -5.35 10.21
CA VAL A 139 -5.20 -4.33 10.45
C VAL A 139 -5.66 -2.98 9.90
N GLN A 140 -5.76 -2.00 10.80
CA GLN A 140 -6.09 -0.62 10.48
C GLN A 140 -4.97 0.29 10.97
N LEU A 141 -4.57 1.23 10.13
CA LEU A 141 -3.55 2.24 10.44
C LEU A 141 -4.18 3.62 10.34
N THR A 142 -3.76 4.54 11.19
CA THR A 142 -4.07 5.96 11.06
C THR A 142 -3.07 6.65 10.15
N PHE A 143 -3.34 7.90 9.79
CA PHE A 143 -2.28 8.77 9.29
C PHE A 143 -1.20 8.89 10.37
N ALA A 144 0.05 8.84 9.95
CA ALA A 144 1.17 9.17 10.79
C ALA A 144 1.40 10.68 10.76
N ARG A 145 1.82 11.21 11.90
CA ARG A 145 2.00 12.63 12.13
C ARG A 145 3.38 12.85 12.73
N SER A 146 4.10 13.86 12.26
CA SER A 146 5.39 14.20 12.86
C SER A 146 5.21 14.62 14.32
N CYS A 147 6.21 14.35 15.17
CA CYS A 147 6.17 14.72 16.59
C CYS A 147 6.31 16.24 16.84
N GLY A 148 6.57 17.02 15.79
CA GLY A 148 6.55 18.47 15.79
C GLY A 148 6.45 19.02 14.37
N PRO A 149 6.30 20.34 14.20
CA PRO A 149 6.17 20.95 12.88
C PRO A 149 7.37 20.65 11.98
N VAL A 150 7.11 20.47 10.68
CA VAL A 150 8.16 20.25 9.67
C VAL A 150 8.21 21.40 8.68
N VAL A 151 9.39 21.60 8.09
CA VAL A 151 9.59 22.59 7.03
C VAL A 151 9.96 21.85 5.76
N SER A 152 9.21 22.11 4.68
CA SER A 152 9.53 21.63 3.35
C SER A 152 10.53 22.57 2.69
N LEU A 153 11.70 22.05 2.31
CA LEU A 153 12.72 22.77 1.55
C LEU A 153 12.67 22.37 0.07
N GLU A 154 12.78 23.36 -0.81
CA GLU A 154 12.91 23.14 -2.25
C GLU A 154 14.38 23.21 -2.65
N HIS A 155 14.86 22.14 -3.29
CA HIS A 155 16.19 22.05 -3.86
C HIS A 155 16.09 22.07 -5.39
N SER A 156 16.59 23.14 -5.99
CA SER A 156 16.72 23.24 -7.43
C SER A 156 17.86 22.34 -7.92
N ILE A 157 17.57 21.49 -8.91
CA ILE A 157 18.53 20.58 -9.53
C ILE A 157 18.55 20.78 -11.04
N THR A 158 19.62 20.37 -11.71
CA THR A 158 19.77 20.54 -13.15
C THR A 158 19.85 19.17 -13.84
N ARG A 159 19.00 18.93 -14.83
CA ARG A 159 19.07 17.74 -15.68
C ARG A 159 19.97 18.03 -16.87
N MET A 160 21.08 17.28 -16.98
CA MET A 160 22.05 17.44 -18.07
C MET A 160 21.58 16.87 -19.40
N ALA A 161 20.77 15.80 -19.36
CA ALA A 161 20.25 15.16 -20.56
C ALA A 161 18.93 15.80 -21.01
N VAL A 162 18.76 15.91 -22.32
CA VAL A 162 17.52 16.31 -22.99
C VAL A 162 16.70 15.08 -23.36
N ALA A 163 15.40 15.11 -23.13
CA ALA A 163 14.53 13.97 -23.35
C ALA A 163 14.01 13.89 -24.80
N THR A 164 14.08 14.98 -25.55
CA THR A 164 13.59 15.05 -26.93
C THR A 164 14.56 15.82 -27.82
N GLU A 165 14.55 15.53 -29.12
CA GLU A 165 15.35 16.27 -30.12
C GLU A 165 15.00 17.77 -30.11
N LYS A 166 13.71 18.11 -29.90
CA LYS A 166 13.26 19.50 -29.73
C LYS A 166 13.84 20.19 -28.49
N GLU A 167 14.00 19.47 -27.37
CA GLU A 167 14.73 19.99 -26.20
C GLU A 167 16.21 20.19 -26.54
N ALA A 168 16.84 19.28 -27.30
CA ALA A 168 18.24 19.42 -27.70
C ALA A 168 18.49 20.67 -28.55
N GLU A 169 17.61 20.94 -29.50
CA GLU A 169 17.69 22.11 -30.40
C GLU A 169 17.40 23.43 -29.68
N SER A 170 16.51 23.43 -28.68
CA SER A 170 16.19 24.62 -27.88
C SER A 170 17.18 24.89 -26.75
N GLN A 171 17.96 23.89 -26.34
CA GLN A 171 19.02 23.99 -25.34
C GLN A 171 20.41 24.27 -25.96
N GLN A 172 20.47 25.08 -27.04
CA GLN A 172 21.76 25.61 -27.51
C GLN A 172 22.33 26.60 -26.46
N GLY A 173 23.48 26.28 -25.87
CA GLY A 173 24.15 27.08 -24.83
C GLY A 173 24.09 26.44 -23.43
N ASP A 174 24.14 27.26 -22.36
CA ASP A 174 24.10 26.79 -20.95
C ASP A 174 22.68 26.58 -20.40
N ASN A 175 21.66 26.59 -21.27
CA ASN A 175 20.26 26.58 -20.89
C ASN A 175 19.76 25.13 -20.64
N ARG A 176 19.89 24.64 -19.41
CA ARG A 176 19.55 23.25 -19.02
C ARG A 176 18.17 23.15 -18.36
N THR A 177 17.49 22.01 -18.50
CA THR A 177 16.22 21.76 -17.81
C THR A 177 16.43 21.75 -16.29
N MET A 178 15.72 22.62 -15.57
CA MET A 178 15.74 22.67 -14.12
C MET A 178 14.63 21.80 -13.52
N GLY A 179 15.00 20.90 -12.61
CA GLY A 179 14.09 20.13 -11.79
C GLY A 179 14.05 20.67 -10.35
N ARG A 180 13.09 20.20 -9.57
CA ARG A 180 12.93 20.56 -8.16
C ARG A 180 12.74 19.30 -7.33
N LYS A 181 13.41 19.23 -6.18
CA LYS A 181 13.17 18.22 -5.15
C LYS A 181 12.69 18.90 -3.89
N ASN A 182 11.59 18.41 -3.33
CA ASN A 182 11.06 18.91 -2.08
C ASN A 182 11.37 17.89 -0.98
N THR A 183 12.00 18.33 0.10
CA THR A 183 12.43 17.46 1.20
C THR A 183 12.09 18.06 2.55
N VAL A 184 12.01 17.21 3.56
CA VAL A 184 12.01 17.58 4.98
C VAL A 184 13.43 17.33 5.51
N PRO A 185 14.10 18.32 6.12
CA PRO A 185 15.45 18.12 6.67
C PRO A 185 15.50 17.00 7.70
N TYR A 186 14.55 17.02 8.64
CA TYR A 186 14.33 15.92 9.56
C TYR A 186 12.89 15.93 10.08
N GLY A 187 12.31 14.74 10.25
CA GLY A 187 11.02 14.58 10.91
C GLY A 187 10.84 13.17 11.46
N LEU A 188 10.50 13.07 12.75
CA LEU A 188 10.10 11.81 13.39
C LEU A 188 8.58 11.70 13.34
N TYR A 189 8.06 10.67 12.70
CA TYR A 189 6.64 10.42 12.49
C TYR A 189 6.12 9.31 13.40
N ARG A 190 4.91 9.50 13.93
CA ARG A 190 4.20 8.54 14.77
C ARG A 190 2.90 8.12 14.11
N ALA A 191 2.74 6.82 13.85
CA ALA A 191 1.50 6.20 13.41
C ALA A 191 0.87 5.36 14.53
N HIS A 192 -0.45 5.26 14.54
CA HIS A 192 -1.18 4.32 15.42
C HIS A 192 -1.77 3.21 14.58
N GLY A 193 -1.64 1.97 15.08
CA GLY A 193 -2.15 0.78 14.43
C GLY A 193 -2.99 -0.07 15.36
N PHE A 194 -3.99 -0.74 14.77
CA PHE A 194 -4.96 -1.56 15.48
C PHE A 194 -5.16 -2.88 14.73
N VAL A 195 -5.15 -4.00 15.45
CA VAL A 195 -5.38 -5.35 14.93
C VAL A 195 -6.57 -5.97 15.64
N SER A 196 -7.65 -6.23 14.90
CA SER A 196 -8.89 -6.81 15.41
C SER A 196 -8.92 -8.32 15.23
N ALA A 197 -8.86 -9.08 16.33
CA ALA A 197 -9.07 -10.54 16.31
C ALA A 197 -10.46 -10.94 15.80
N HIS A 198 -11.47 -10.08 15.94
CA HIS A 198 -12.81 -10.35 15.43
C HIS A 198 -12.83 -10.36 13.89
N LEU A 199 -12.24 -9.34 13.26
CA LEU A 199 -12.15 -9.25 11.80
C LEU A 199 -11.19 -10.30 11.21
N ALA A 200 -10.17 -10.70 11.97
CA ALA A 200 -9.24 -11.76 11.56
C ALA A 200 -9.94 -13.11 11.31
N LYS A 201 -11.08 -13.38 11.97
CA LYS A 201 -11.88 -14.60 11.75
C LYS A 201 -12.48 -14.66 10.34
N ASP A 202 -12.87 -13.51 9.78
CA ASP A 202 -13.49 -13.46 8.46
C ASP A 202 -12.46 -13.60 7.33
N THR A 203 -11.24 -13.07 7.54
CA THR A 203 -10.16 -13.16 6.55
C THR A 203 -9.21 -14.32 6.77
N GLN A 204 -9.33 -15.05 7.89
CA GLN A 204 -8.40 -16.09 8.34
C GLN A 204 -6.96 -15.58 8.58
N PHE A 205 -6.82 -14.29 8.94
CA PHE A 205 -5.54 -13.72 9.34
C PHE A 205 -5.03 -14.40 10.62
N SER A 206 -3.81 -14.92 10.55
CA SER A 206 -3.20 -15.79 11.55
C SER A 206 -2.08 -15.09 12.34
N GLU A 207 -1.58 -15.73 13.40
CA GLU A 207 -0.40 -15.23 14.12
C GLU A 207 0.85 -15.18 13.20
N ALA A 208 0.98 -16.12 12.25
CA ALA A 208 2.08 -16.09 11.28
C ALA A 208 1.99 -14.89 10.33
N ASP A 209 0.78 -14.49 9.94
CA ASP A 209 0.58 -13.26 9.17
C ASP A 209 0.91 -12.02 10.01
N LEU A 210 0.64 -12.07 11.32
CA LEU A 210 0.99 -11.00 12.24
C LEU A 210 2.51 -10.85 12.40
N ASP A 211 3.26 -11.95 12.46
CA ASP A 211 4.72 -11.93 12.50
C ASP A 211 5.30 -11.28 11.23
N VAL A 212 4.75 -11.63 10.06
CA VAL A 212 5.11 -10.98 8.78
C VAL A 212 4.77 -9.49 8.80
N LEU A 213 3.65 -9.08 9.40
CA LEU A 213 3.32 -7.66 9.56
C LEU A 213 4.36 -6.94 10.41
N TRP A 214 4.79 -7.52 11.53
CA TRP A 214 5.81 -6.92 12.39
C TRP A 214 7.15 -6.78 11.68
N GLU A 215 7.59 -7.84 11.00
CA GLU A 215 8.81 -7.81 10.20
C GLU A 215 8.72 -6.74 9.11
N ALA A 216 7.59 -6.67 8.41
CA ALA A 216 7.37 -5.67 7.38
C ALA A 216 7.40 -4.25 7.95
N LEU A 217 6.74 -3.98 9.08
CA LEU A 217 6.73 -2.64 9.69
C LEU A 217 8.11 -2.16 10.13
N VAL A 218 8.98 -3.08 10.56
CA VAL A 218 10.37 -2.76 10.92
C VAL A 218 11.21 -2.48 9.67
N ASN A 219 11.05 -3.26 8.60
CA ASN A 219 11.92 -3.23 7.43
C ASN A 219 11.34 -2.51 6.20
N MET A 220 10.16 -1.90 6.30
CA MET A 220 9.41 -1.38 5.15
C MET A 220 10.13 -0.28 4.34
N PHE A 221 11.15 0.36 4.92
CA PHE A 221 11.95 1.39 4.25
C PHE A 221 13.30 0.88 3.73
N GLU A 222 13.78 -0.28 4.19
CA GLU A 222 15.13 -0.74 3.84
C GLU A 222 15.28 -1.08 2.35
N HIS A 223 14.20 -1.55 1.74
CA HIS A 223 14.15 -1.90 0.32
C HIS A 223 13.41 -0.87 -0.54
N ASP A 224 13.05 0.28 0.02
CA ASP A 224 12.26 1.32 -0.65
C ASP A 224 12.99 2.67 -0.60
N ARG A 225 14.28 2.64 -0.96
CA ARG A 225 15.13 3.82 -1.08
C ARG A 225 15.04 4.38 -2.50
N SER A 226 14.60 5.63 -2.62
CA SER A 226 14.50 6.35 -3.89
C SER A 226 15.05 7.78 -3.77
N ALA A 227 15.32 8.38 -4.93
CA ALA A 227 15.92 9.72 -5.04
C ALA A 227 14.89 10.81 -5.33
#